data_AF-A0A6P0V2L2-F1
#
_entry.id   AF-A0A6P0V2L2-F1
#
_cell.length_a   1.000
_cell.length_b   1.000
_cell.length_c   1.000
_cell.angle_alpha   90.00
_cell.angle_beta   90.00
_cell.angle_gamma   90.00
#
_symmetry.space_group_name_H-M   'P 1'
#
loop_
_entity.id
_entity.type
_entity.pdbx_description
1 polymer ?
#
loop_
_entity_poly.entity_id
_entity_poly.type
_entity_poly.pdbx_seq_one_letter_code
_entity_poly.pdbx_strand_id
1 'polypeptide(L)' 'MGKEEQLLEQWRKLTPETQQKVFEFVELLKSEPQTPSEHDFVPQTVLAKKLWAIRQRAIATGLQLLNKDEVAQELAARRG' A
#
# COMPACT_ATOMS: atom_id res chain seq x y z
N MET A 1 15.10 13.70 19.70
CA MET A 1 15.63 12.38 19.31
C MET A 1 14.72 11.82 18.24
N GLY A 2 15.31 11.31 17.17
CA GLY A 2 14.61 10.61 16.10
C GLY A 2 14.02 9.28 16.59
N LYS A 3 13.01 8.78 15.87
CA LYS A 3 12.36 7.50 16.19
C LYS A 3 13.34 6.32 16.16
N GLU A 4 14.33 6.38 15.27
CA GLU A 4 15.38 5.37 15.14
C GLU A 4 16.29 5.32 16.38
N GLU A 5 16.68 6.49 16.89
CA GLU A 5 17.53 6.62 18.08
C GLU A 5 16.85 6.04 19.33
N GLN A 6 15.54 6.30 19.49
CA GLN A 6 14.75 5.73 20.58
C GLN A 6 14.65 4.21 20.49
N LEU A 7 14.51 3.66 19.28
CA LEU A 7 14.39 2.22 19.06
C LEU A 7 15.71 1.50 19.42
N LEU A 8 16.86 2.08 19.04
CA LEU A 8 18.18 1.58 19.43
C LEU A 8 18.43 1.66 20.93
N GLU A 9 17.95 2.71 21.59
CA GLU A 9 18.07 2.86 23.04
C GLU A 9 17.24 1.80 23.78
N GLN A 10 16.01 1.55 23.33
CA GLN A 10 15.16 0.50 23.90
C GLN A 10 15.74 -0.89 23.63
N TRP A 11 16.24 -1.15 22.42
CA TRP A 11 16.87 -2.42 22.04
C TRP A 11 18.05 -2.79 22.95
N ARG A 12 18.92 -1.82 23.26
CA ARG A 12 20.10 -2.03 24.11
C ARG A 12 19.75 -2.35 25.57
N LYS A 13 18.54 -2.00 26.02
CA LYS A 13 18.05 -2.28 27.38
C LYS A 13 17.42 -3.68 27.51
N LEU A 14 17.17 -4.37 26.40
CA LEU A 14 16.54 -5.69 26.38
C LEU A 14 17.54 -6.81 26.70
N THR A 15 17.03 -7.89 27.29
CA THR A 15 17.78 -9.14 27.46
C THR A 15 17.98 -9.86 26.13
N PRO A 16 19.01 -10.71 25.99
CA PRO A 16 19.30 -11.43 24.73
C PRO A 16 18.13 -12.28 24.23
N GLU A 17 17.36 -12.91 25.12
CA GLU A 17 16.15 -13.66 24.75
C GLU A 17 15.04 -12.76 24.17
N THR A 18 14.89 -11.54 24.69
CA THR A 18 13.89 -10.61 24.20
C THR A 18 14.34 -9.98 22.88
N GLN A 19 15.64 -9.74 22.71
CA GLN A 19 16.23 -9.31 21.43
C GLN A 19 15.95 -10.35 20.33
N GLN A 20 16.11 -11.64 20.63
CA GLN A 20 15.81 -12.72 19.68
C GLN A 20 14.34 -12.69 19.23
N LYS A 21 13.39 -12.49 20.16
CA LYS A 21 11.96 -12.35 19.83
C LYS A 21 11.67 -11.17 18.92
N VAL A 22 12.34 -10.03 19.14
CA VAL A 22 12.17 -8.85 18.28
C VAL A 22 12.79 -9.09 16.89
N PHE A 23 13.91 -9.80 16.80
CA PHE A 23 14.46 -10.22 15.50
C PHE A 23 13.48 -11.09 14.73
N GLU A 24 12.92 -12.13 15.37
CA GLU A 24 11.92 -13.01 14.76
C GLU A 24 10.67 -12.23 14.32
N PHE A 25 10.22 -11.27 15.13
CA PHE A 25 9.11 -10.38 14.77
C PHE A 25 9.41 -9.49 13.56
N VAL A 26 10.63 -8.94 13.47
CA VAL A 26 11.05 -8.14 12.30
C VAL A 26 11.11 -8.99 11.03
N GLU A 27 11.61 -10.23 11.11
CA GLU A 27 11.63 -11.15 9.98
C GLU A 27 10.21 -11.58 9.56
N LEU A 28 9.30 -11.76 10.51
CA LEU A 28 7.88 -11.97 10.24
C LEU A 28 7.28 -10.77 9.50
N LEU A 29 7.54 -9.54 9.96
CA LEU A 29 7.03 -8.31 9.33
C LEU A 29 7.58 -8.08 7.91
N LYS A 30 8.81 -8.54 7.61
CA LYS A 30 9.36 -8.53 6.25
C LYS A 30 8.72 -9.58 5.35
N SER A 31 8.26 -10.68 5.94
CA SER A 31 7.67 -11.82 5.23
C SER A 31 6.17 -11.69 5.04
N GLU A 32 5.50 -10.95 5.92
CA GLU A 32 4.12 -10.54 5.69
C GLU A 32 4.06 -9.75 4.38
N PRO A 33 3.16 -10.10 3.45
CA PRO A 33 2.89 -9.23 2.33
C PRO A 33 2.40 -7.93 2.95
N GLN A 34 3.25 -6.89 2.92
CA GLN A 34 2.81 -5.54 3.21
C GLN A 34 1.55 -5.38 2.39
N THR A 35 0.40 -5.22 3.07
CA THR A 35 -0.90 -5.14 2.41
C THR A 35 -0.69 -4.21 1.23
N PRO A 36 -0.90 -4.66 -0.02
CA PRO A 36 -0.70 -3.81 -1.17
C PRO A 36 -1.46 -2.55 -0.82
N SER A 37 -0.71 -1.45 -0.72
CA SER A 37 -1.33 -0.16 -0.53
C SER A 37 -2.39 -0.07 -1.63
N GLU A 38 -3.51 0.64 -1.44
CA GLU A 38 -4.56 0.73 -2.48
C GLU A 38 -4.02 1.19 -3.87
N HIS A 39 -2.74 1.57 -3.94
CA HIS A 39 -1.94 1.91 -5.10
C HIS A 39 -1.24 0.74 -5.84
N ASP A 40 -1.15 -0.47 -5.29
CA ASP A 40 -0.36 -1.58 -5.87
C ASP A 40 -1.18 -2.50 -6.80
N PHE A 41 -2.15 -1.94 -7.54
CA PHE A 41 -2.85 -2.71 -8.56
C PHE A 41 -1.92 -3.03 -9.74
N VAL A 42 -1.55 -4.31 -9.87
CA VAL A 42 -0.76 -4.81 -11.01
C VAL A 42 -1.66 -5.61 -11.96
N PRO A 43 -1.90 -5.14 -13.20
CA PRO A 43 -2.78 -5.84 -14.14
C PRO A 43 -2.16 -7.15 -14.65
N GLN A 44 -2.85 -8.26 -14.44
CA GLN A 44 -2.35 -9.59 -14.82
C GLN A 44 -2.72 -9.98 -16.26
N THR A 45 -3.97 -9.73 -16.68
CA THR A 45 -4.46 -10.14 -18.00
C THR A 45 -4.03 -9.17 -19.11
N VAL A 46 -3.98 -9.64 -20.36
CA VAL A 46 -3.66 -8.80 -21.52
C VAL A 46 -4.61 -7.61 -21.63
N LEU A 47 -5.91 -7.84 -21.41
CA LEU A 47 -6.91 -6.78 -21.43
C LEU A 47 -6.68 -5.78 -20.28
N ALA A 48 -6.46 -6.26 -19.06
CA ALA A 48 -6.21 -5.40 -17.92
C ALA A 48 -4.96 -4.52 -18.13
N LYS A 49 -3.89 -5.06 -18.71
CA LYS A 49 -2.67 -4.31 -19.03
C LYS A 49 -2.94 -3.17 -20.01
N LYS A 50 -3.73 -3.45 -21.06
CA LYS A 50 -4.14 -2.43 -22.04
C LYS A 50 -4.99 -1.33 -21.40
N LEU A 51 -6.00 -1.70 -20.62
CA LEU A 51 -6.88 -0.75 -19.92
C LEU A 51 -6.10 0.11 -18.91
N TRP A 52 -5.17 -0.51 -18.19
CA TRP A 52 -4.30 0.20 -17.26
C TRP A 52 -3.43 1.24 -17.98
N ALA A 53 -2.79 0.87 -19.10
CA ALA A 53 -1.99 1.80 -19.88
C ALA A 53 -2.81 3.00 -20.41
N ILE A 54 -4.05 2.76 -20.84
CA ILE A 54 -4.98 3.83 -21.26
C ILE A 54 -5.30 4.75 -20.08
N ARG A 55 -5.64 4.18 -18.91
CA ARG A 55 -5.90 4.95 -17.68
C ARG A 55 -4.72 5.83 -17.31
N GLN A 56 -3.50 5.28 -17.29
CA GLN A 56 -2.29 6.05 -16.95
C GLN A 56 -2.06 7.21 -17.91
N ARG A 57 -2.27 6.99 -19.22
CA ARG A 57 -2.16 8.05 -20.24
C ARG A 57 -3.19 9.17 -20.01
N ALA A 58 -4.43 8.82 -19.70
CA ALA A 58 -5.48 9.80 -19.44
C ALA A 58 -5.15 10.65 -18.21
N ILE A 59 -4.71 10.02 -17.12
CA ILE A 59 -4.29 10.73 -15.89
C ILE A 59 -3.11 11.65 -16.17
N ALA A 60 -2.11 11.20 -16.94
CA ALA A 60 -0.97 12.02 -17.32
C ALA A 60 -1.35 13.23 -18.20
N THR A 61 -2.48 13.14 -18.91
CA THR A 61 -3.04 14.25 -19.71
C THR A 61 -3.90 15.20 -18.85
N GLY A 62 -3.96 14.99 -17.53
CA GLY A 62 -4.68 15.85 -16.59
C GLY A 62 -6.11 15.42 -16.28
N LEU A 63 -6.53 14.22 -16.71
CA LEU A 63 -7.85 13.70 -16.37
C LEU A 63 -7.88 13.32 -14.88
N GLN A 64 -8.74 13.99 -14.12
CA GLN A 64 -8.96 13.67 -12.71
C GLN A 64 -9.87 12.46 -12.59
N LEU A 65 -9.49 11.55 -11.70
CA LEU A 65 -10.31 10.39 -11.37
C LEU A 65 -11.40 10.80 -10.40
N LEU A 66 -12.57 10.19 -10.57
CA LEU A 66 -13.68 10.35 -9.64
C LEU A 66 -13.29 9.83 -8.25
N ASN A 67 -13.69 10.57 -7.23
CA ASN A 67 -13.65 10.13 -5.84
C ASN A 67 -14.80 9.14 -5.55
N LYS A 68 -14.84 8.60 -4.32
CA LYS A 68 -15.81 7.56 -3.95
C LYS A 68 -17.26 8.02 -4.10
N ASP A 69 -17.56 9.27 -3.74
CA ASP A 69 -18.92 9.83 -3.78
C ASP A 69 -19.35 10.08 -5.23
N GLU A 70 -18.43 10.61 -6.05
CA GLU A 70 -18.67 10.83 -7.48
C GLU A 70 -18.91 9.52 -8.22
N VAL A 71 -18.17 8.45 -7.89
CA VAL A 71 -18.40 7.11 -8.44
C VAL A 71 -19.79 6.59 -8.06
N ALA A 72 -20.20 6.77 -6.79
CA ALA A 72 -21.51 6.34 -6.32
C ALA A 72 -22.64 7.09 -7.05
N GLN A 73 -22.50 8.41 -7.24
CA GLN A 73 -23.45 9.22 -7.99
C GLN A 73 -23.54 8.78 -9.46
N GLU A 74 -22.40 8.54 -10.11
CA GLU A 74 -22.35 8.08 -11.50
C GLU A 74 -23.02 6.70 -11.67
N LEU A 75 -22.79 5.80 -10.70
CA LEU A 75 -23.44 4.48 -10.67
C LEU A 75 -24.95 4.60 -10.54
N ALA A 76 -25.44 5.42 -9.61
CA ALA A 76 -26.87 5.67 -9.42
C ALA A 76 -27.51 6.26 -10.69
N ALA A 77 -26.89 7.28 -11.29
CA ALA A 77 -27.39 7.92 -12.51
C ALA A 77 -27.49 6.96 -13.71
N ARG A 78 -26.60 5.96 -13.81
CA ARG A 78 -26.56 5.00 -14.92
C ARG A 78 -27.39 3.74 -14.68
N ARG A 79 -27.57 3.34 -13.42
CA ARG A 79 -28.20 2.05 -13.07
C ARG A 79 -29.57 2.19 -12.38
N GLY A 80 -29.99 3.42 -12.04
CA GLY A 80 -31.25 3.70 -11.35
C GLY A 80 -31.12 3.45 -9.86
#